data_AF-A0A956GRP8-F1
#
_entry.id   AF-A0A956GRP8-F1
#
_cell.length_a   1.000
_cell.length_b   1.000
_cell.length_c   1.000
_cell.angle_alpha   90.00
_cell.angle_beta   90.00
_cell.angle_gamma   90.00
#
_symmetry.space_group_name_H-M   'P 1'
#
loop_
_entity.id
_entity.type
_entity.pdbx_description
1 polymer ?
#
loop_
_entity_poly.entity_id
_entity_poly.type
_entity_poly.pdbx_seq_one_letter_code
_entity_poly.pdbx_strand_id
1 'polypeptide(L)'
;MTFLVFTAAFTFLLLLFGRRGSAVRGGTRLRHEIDALFSGEHDYEPTSPERFPHADLGFYDRVERELGAMGFRKVGDVEDLTLSRVYPDRRTFVRLLVDDGALIRAGAFHLRARGGLTGLLGTLGVVPRDVYVVELVTEVQRGRFLVTAPTRGLDRLDPPPEAEVERLRPGTPLAELVARHRERVGAHLRRHTTGAPVEVRDLDGVLASVQRGHVVASAHRQRIGRLSRDELERMTGTPLDPQQAELLHEVQRGDEPDGGDGDDGDRGDDRDEGAASSTAALPPLDRPR
;
A
#
# COMPACT_ATOMS: atom_id res chain seq x y z
N MET A 1 2.60 -3.59 -10.10
CA MET A 1 2.30 -2.22 -9.66
C MET A 1 3.03 -2.16 -8.36
N THR A 2 4.17 -1.46 -8.35
CA THR A 2 5.27 -1.74 -7.43
C THR A 2 5.98 -0.44 -7.05
N PHE A 3 5.19 0.39 -6.37
CA PHE A 3 5.68 1.14 -5.22
C PHE A 3 5.58 0.18 -4.05
N LEU A 4 6.47 0.32 -3.07
CA LEU A 4 6.77 -0.55 -1.93
C LEU A 4 5.54 -1.09 -1.16
N VAL A 5 4.43 -0.43 -1.41
CA VAL A 5 3.08 -0.47 -0.90
C VAL A 5 2.20 -1.52 -1.59
N PHE A 6 2.33 -1.68 -2.89
CA PHE A 6 1.26 -2.33 -3.66
C PHE A 6 1.35 -3.85 -3.61
N THR A 7 2.53 -4.45 -3.53
CA THR A 7 2.59 -5.92 -3.42
C THR A 7 2.18 -6.39 -2.02
N ALA A 8 2.50 -5.62 -0.98
CA ALA A 8 2.13 -5.92 0.40
C ALA A 8 0.61 -5.84 0.62
N ALA A 9 -0.10 -4.83 0.11
CA ALA A 9 -1.56 -4.76 0.21
C ALA A 9 -2.29 -5.85 -0.62
N PHE A 10 -1.72 -6.31 -1.73
CA PHE A 10 -2.44 -7.07 -2.76
C PHE A 10 -2.63 -8.56 -2.48
N THR A 11 -1.70 -9.20 -1.77
CA THR A 11 -1.81 -10.63 -1.47
C THR A 11 -2.94 -10.88 -0.46
N PHE A 12 -3.38 -9.83 0.23
CA PHE A 12 -4.31 -9.91 1.36
C PHE A 12 -5.76 -9.87 0.91
N LEU A 13 -6.07 -9.08 -0.13
CA LEU A 13 -7.41 -8.97 -0.68
C LEU A 13 -7.89 -10.30 -1.30
N LEU A 14 -6.99 -11.06 -1.93
CA LEU A 14 -7.28 -12.40 -2.47
C LEU A 14 -7.68 -13.43 -1.39
N LEU A 15 -7.27 -13.23 -0.14
CA LEU A 15 -7.56 -14.15 0.97
C LEU A 15 -8.94 -13.93 1.61
N LEU A 16 -9.62 -12.84 1.27
CA LEU A 16 -10.95 -12.51 1.79
C LEU A 16 -12.09 -13.17 1.02
N PHE A 17 -11.88 -13.52 -0.25
CA PHE A 17 -12.94 -14.05 -1.14
C PHE A 17 -13.32 -15.53 -0.90
N GLY A 18 -12.70 -16.18 0.10
CA GLY A 18 -12.98 -17.59 0.43
C GLY A 18 -14.14 -17.82 1.41
N ARG A 19 -14.82 -16.79 1.92
CA ARG A 19 -15.89 -16.94 2.93
C ARG A 19 -17.26 -16.54 2.39
N ARG A 20 -18.16 -17.52 2.26
CA ARG A 20 -19.61 -17.34 2.03
C ARG A 20 -20.22 -16.59 3.22
N GLY A 21 -20.27 -15.27 3.12
CA GLY A 21 -21.03 -14.38 4.01
C GLY A 21 -22.01 -13.53 3.20
N SER A 22 -22.84 -12.74 3.89
CA SER A 22 -23.69 -11.72 3.23
C SER A 22 -22.81 -10.73 2.45
N ALA A 23 -23.14 -10.50 1.17
CA ALA A 23 -22.41 -9.60 0.28
C ALA A 23 -22.25 -8.20 0.86
N VAL A 24 -23.26 -7.68 1.54
CA VAL A 24 -23.26 -6.37 2.23
C VAL A 24 -22.18 -6.30 3.32
N ARG A 25 -22.20 -7.24 4.29
CA ARG A 25 -21.18 -7.27 5.35
C ARG A 25 -19.77 -7.49 4.81
N GLY A 26 -19.65 -8.26 3.73
CA GLY A 26 -18.38 -8.46 3.03
C GLY A 26 -17.89 -7.18 2.36
N GLY A 27 -18.78 -6.45 1.69
CA GLY A 27 -18.49 -5.21 0.99
C GLY A 27 -18.08 -4.08 1.93
N THR A 28 -18.83 -3.81 3.00
CA THR A 28 -18.48 -2.75 3.97
C THR A 28 -17.13 -3.01 4.65
N ARG A 29 -16.86 -4.27 5.02
CA ARG A 29 -15.57 -4.65 5.58
C ARG A 29 -14.44 -4.45 4.56
N LEU A 30 -14.63 -4.92 3.33
CA LEU A 30 -13.64 -4.77 2.27
C LEU A 30 -13.38 -3.30 1.96
N ARG A 31 -14.42 -2.46 1.94
CA ARG A 31 -14.30 -1.00 1.81
C ARG A 31 -13.42 -0.42 2.91
N HIS A 32 -13.71 -0.72 4.18
CA HIS A 32 -12.92 -0.24 5.31
C HIS A 32 -11.45 -0.70 5.23
N GLU A 33 -11.20 -1.95 4.82
CA GLU A 33 -9.84 -2.43 4.60
C GLU A 33 -9.14 -1.66 3.46
N ILE A 34 -9.80 -1.43 2.32
CA ILE A 34 -9.23 -0.65 1.22
C ILE A 34 -8.99 0.80 1.66
N ASP A 35 -9.94 1.45 2.33
CA ASP A 35 -9.80 2.83 2.78
C ASP A 35 -8.66 2.97 3.81
N ALA A 36 -8.48 1.99 4.70
CA ALA A 36 -7.35 1.97 5.63
C ALA A 36 -6.00 1.82 4.90
N LEU A 37 -5.94 0.93 3.90
CA LEU A 37 -4.75 0.69 3.08
C LEU A 37 -4.40 1.85 2.13
N PHE A 38 -5.38 2.69 1.82
CA PHE A 38 -5.26 3.81 0.88
C PHE A 38 -5.72 5.11 1.54
N SER A 39 -5.30 5.32 2.79
CA SER A 39 -5.69 6.47 3.62
C SER A 39 -4.85 7.74 3.36
N GLY A 40 -3.94 7.71 2.39
CA GLY A 40 -3.01 8.80 2.11
C GLY A 40 -1.61 8.44 2.56
N GLU A 41 -0.99 9.23 3.42
CA GLU A 41 0.35 8.92 3.95
C GLU A 41 0.33 7.71 4.90
N HIS A 42 1.41 6.94 4.89
CA HIS A 42 1.61 5.79 5.78
C HIS A 42 2.60 6.11 6.88
N ASP A 43 2.45 5.49 8.04
CA ASP A 43 3.46 5.60 9.10
C ASP A 43 4.58 4.58 8.86
N TYR A 44 5.83 5.04 8.80
CA TYR A 44 7.00 4.17 8.72
C TYR A 44 7.87 4.31 9.96
N GLU A 45 8.31 3.17 10.50
CA GLU A 45 9.26 3.12 11.62
C GLU A 45 10.57 2.49 11.15
N PRO A 46 11.73 3.16 11.37
CA PRO A 46 13.02 2.48 11.28
C PRO A 46 13.04 1.25 12.19
N THR A 47 13.50 0.13 11.67
CA THR A 47 13.51 -1.13 12.42
C THR A 47 14.83 -1.87 12.25
N SER A 48 14.98 -2.93 13.04
CA SER A 48 16.08 -3.87 12.93
C SER A 48 15.57 -5.29 12.58
N PRO A 49 16.38 -6.14 11.95
CA PRO A 49 16.02 -7.52 11.61
C PRO A 49 15.53 -8.36 12.80
N GLU A 50 16.04 -8.10 14.00
CA GLU A 50 15.73 -8.88 15.22
C GLU A 50 14.26 -8.73 15.64
N ARG A 51 13.60 -7.62 15.26
CA ARG A 51 12.15 -7.42 15.48
C ARG A 51 11.28 -8.28 14.55
N PHE A 52 11.89 -8.97 13.59
CA PHE A 52 11.23 -9.78 12.57
C PHE A 52 11.84 -11.19 12.51
N PRO A 53 11.66 -12.02 13.55
CA PRO A 53 12.26 -13.37 13.62
C PRO A 53 11.78 -14.32 12.51
N HIS A 54 10.76 -13.93 11.76
CA HIS A 54 10.21 -14.70 10.65
C HIS A 54 10.75 -14.27 9.29
N ALA A 55 11.55 -13.21 9.23
CA ALA A 55 12.11 -12.72 8.00
C ALA A 55 13.21 -13.65 7.49
N ASP A 56 13.21 -13.93 6.18
CA ASP A 56 14.34 -14.60 5.54
C ASP A 56 15.51 -13.62 5.37
N LEU A 57 16.33 -13.45 6.41
CA LEU A 57 17.48 -12.55 6.38
C LEU A 57 18.49 -12.90 5.27
N GLY A 58 18.59 -14.18 4.91
CA GLY A 58 19.42 -14.63 3.81
C GLY A 58 18.98 -14.07 2.46
N PHE A 59 17.68 -13.86 2.24
CA PHE A 59 17.17 -13.13 1.08
C PHE A 59 17.62 -11.68 1.09
N TYR A 60 17.44 -10.95 2.19
CA TYR A 60 17.79 -9.52 2.26
C TYR A 60 19.29 -9.29 2.09
N ASP A 61 20.13 -10.13 2.68
CA ASP A 61 21.59 -10.01 2.58
C ASP A 61 22.09 -10.36 1.18
N ARG A 62 21.45 -11.31 0.48
CA ARG A 62 21.72 -11.55 -0.95
C ARG A 62 21.35 -10.33 -1.79
N VAL A 63 20.15 -9.79 -1.61
CA VAL A 63 19.68 -8.62 -2.37
C VAL A 63 20.60 -7.42 -2.14
N GLU A 64 20.95 -7.13 -0.88
CA GLU A 64 21.86 -6.03 -0.54
C GLU A 64 23.23 -6.20 -1.19
N ARG A 65 23.82 -7.40 -1.13
CA ARG A 65 25.11 -7.67 -1.75
C ARG A 65 25.06 -7.54 -3.28
N GLU A 66 24.06 -8.12 -3.92
CA GLU A 66 23.93 -8.12 -5.39
C GLU A 66 23.64 -6.72 -5.92
N LEU A 67 22.70 -5.97 -5.30
CA LEU A 67 22.46 -4.58 -5.64
C LEU A 67 23.68 -3.70 -5.30
N GLY A 68 24.39 -4.01 -4.21
CA GLY A 68 25.66 -3.39 -3.84
C GLY A 68 26.71 -3.46 -4.96
N ALA A 69 26.89 -4.65 -5.53
CA ALA A 69 27.78 -4.85 -6.68
C ALA A 69 27.33 -4.08 -7.94
N MET A 70 26.08 -3.61 -8.00
CA MET A 70 25.52 -2.82 -9.09
C MET A 70 25.44 -1.32 -8.79
N GLY A 71 26.07 -0.85 -7.70
CA GLY A 71 26.15 0.56 -7.33
C GLY A 71 25.07 1.04 -6.37
N PHE A 72 24.26 0.13 -5.80
CA PHE A 72 23.30 0.51 -4.77
C PHE A 72 23.95 0.52 -3.38
N ARG A 73 23.42 1.34 -2.48
CA ARG A 73 23.75 1.30 -1.06
C ARG A 73 22.48 1.24 -0.22
N LYS A 74 22.53 0.48 0.87
CA LYS A 74 21.47 0.46 1.87
C LYS A 74 21.32 1.83 2.53
N VAL A 75 20.08 2.28 2.69
CA VAL A 75 19.75 3.52 3.41
C VAL A 75 18.97 3.28 4.70
N GLY A 76 18.33 2.12 4.84
CA GLY A 76 17.66 1.75 6.07
C GLY A 76 16.84 0.48 5.94
N ASP A 77 16.34 0.00 7.08
CA ASP A 77 15.30 -1.00 7.15
C ASP A 77 14.09 -0.38 7.86
N VAL A 78 12.87 -0.64 7.36
CA VAL A 78 11.64 -0.03 7.89
C VAL A 78 10.50 -1.04 8.02
N GLU A 79 9.55 -0.69 8.88
CA GLU A 79 8.21 -1.29 8.97
C GLU A 79 7.16 -0.27 8.54
N ASP A 80 6.16 -0.70 7.77
CA ASP A 80 4.96 0.09 7.47
C ASP A 80 3.92 -0.15 8.58
N LEU A 81 3.85 0.77 9.54
CA LEU A 81 2.94 0.66 10.69
C LEU A 81 1.48 0.78 10.29
N THR A 82 1.16 1.50 9.20
CA THR A 82 -0.20 1.55 8.67
C THR A 82 -0.63 0.15 8.24
N LEU A 83 0.18 -0.54 7.46
CA LEU A 83 -0.09 -1.93 7.07
C LEU A 83 -0.10 -2.89 8.26
N SER A 84 0.81 -2.73 9.21
CA SER A 84 0.87 -3.58 10.41
C SER A 84 -0.36 -3.41 11.31
N ARG A 85 -0.99 -2.23 11.36
CA ARG A 85 -2.27 -2.03 12.08
C ARG A 85 -3.43 -2.74 11.39
N VAL A 86 -3.49 -2.67 10.05
CA VAL A 86 -4.53 -3.37 9.27
C VAL A 86 -4.34 -4.88 9.33
N TYR A 87 -3.09 -5.35 9.33
CA TYR A 87 -2.74 -6.77 9.34
C TYR A 87 -1.65 -7.14 10.36
N PRO A 88 -1.99 -7.21 11.66
CA PRO A 88 -1.01 -7.42 12.75
C PRO A 88 -0.19 -8.72 12.65
N ASP A 89 -0.77 -9.78 12.09
CA ASP A 89 -0.07 -11.08 11.95
C ASP A 89 0.89 -11.13 10.75
N ARG A 90 0.97 -10.03 9.98
CA ARG A 90 1.66 -9.97 8.69
C ARG A 90 2.50 -8.70 8.56
N ARG A 91 3.04 -8.24 9.68
CA ARG A 91 4.09 -7.21 9.75
C ARG A 91 5.18 -7.53 8.73
N THR A 92 5.54 -6.54 7.93
CA THR A 92 6.48 -6.71 6.81
C THR A 92 7.75 -5.91 7.07
N PHE A 93 8.88 -6.59 7.03
CA PHE A 93 10.20 -5.97 7.08
C PHE A 93 10.62 -5.56 5.67
N VAL A 94 11.05 -4.30 5.51
CA VAL A 94 11.46 -3.75 4.22
C VAL A 94 12.89 -3.26 4.32
N ARG A 95 13.76 -3.71 3.42
CA ARG A 95 15.10 -3.13 3.22
C ARG A 95 15.10 -2.14 2.07
N LEU A 96 15.61 -0.94 2.33
CA LEU A 96 15.65 0.17 1.41
C LEU A 96 17.07 0.44 0.95
N LEU A 97 17.24 0.57 -0.37
CA LEU A 97 18.52 0.92 -1.00
C LEU A 97 18.32 2.04 -2.02
N VAL A 98 19.39 2.76 -2.34
CA VAL A 98 19.43 3.78 -3.40
C VAL A 98 20.62 3.54 -4.30
N ASP A 99 20.51 3.83 -5.59
CA ASP A 99 21.63 3.77 -6.52
C ASP A 99 22.62 4.92 -6.30
N ASP A 100 23.80 4.78 -6.92
CA ASP A 100 24.88 5.76 -6.92
C ASP A 100 24.49 7.09 -7.58
N GLY A 101 23.60 7.04 -8.57
CA GLY A 101 22.98 8.20 -9.21
C GLY A 101 21.94 8.92 -8.34
N ALA A 102 21.53 8.35 -7.20
CA ALA A 102 20.45 8.84 -6.35
C ALA A 102 19.11 9.03 -7.08
N LEU A 103 18.85 8.26 -8.14
CA LEU A 103 17.61 8.33 -8.93
C LEU A 103 16.72 7.11 -8.71
N ILE A 104 17.34 5.95 -8.48
CA ILE A 104 16.64 4.68 -8.35
C ILE A 104 16.67 4.27 -6.89
N ARG A 105 15.50 4.18 -6.28
CA ARG A 105 15.36 3.47 -5.00
C ARG A 105 14.94 2.02 -5.24
N ALA A 106 15.50 1.12 -4.44
CA ALA A 106 15.11 -0.27 -4.38
C ALA A 106 14.40 -0.56 -3.05
N GLY A 107 13.30 -1.30 -3.13
CA GLY A 107 12.61 -1.86 -1.98
C GLY A 107 12.67 -3.38 -2.06
N ALA A 108 13.25 -4.03 -1.04
CA ALA A 108 13.27 -5.47 -0.91
C ALA A 108 12.38 -5.88 0.26
N PHE A 109 11.47 -6.82 0.05
CA PHE A 109 10.61 -7.37 1.09
C PHE A 109 10.11 -8.76 0.69
N HIS A 110 9.59 -9.50 1.66
CA HIS A 110 8.89 -10.74 1.38
C HIS A 110 7.59 -10.81 2.19
N LEU A 111 6.58 -11.43 1.58
CA LEU A 111 5.26 -11.60 2.17
C LEU A 111 5.03 -13.07 2.45
N ARG A 112 4.61 -13.39 3.67
CA ARG A 112 4.28 -14.76 4.06
C ARG A 112 2.77 -14.96 4.01
N ALA A 113 2.31 -15.94 3.24
CA ALA A 113 0.93 -16.37 3.28
C ALA A 113 0.66 -17.10 4.62
N ARG A 114 0.19 -16.38 5.63
CA ARG A 114 -0.20 -16.95 6.94
C ARG A 114 -1.72 -17.03 7.10
N GLY A 115 -2.16 -18.15 7.68
CA GLY A 115 -3.54 -18.41 8.09
C GLY A 115 -4.39 -19.23 7.10
N GLY A 116 -5.30 -20.04 7.65
CA GLY A 116 -6.36 -20.74 6.92
C GLY A 116 -5.90 -21.83 5.94
N LEU A 117 -6.77 -22.12 4.96
CA LEU A 117 -6.55 -23.12 3.91
C LEU A 117 -5.31 -22.81 3.06
N THR A 118 -4.96 -21.54 2.87
CA THR A 118 -3.77 -21.11 2.12
C THR A 118 -2.45 -21.42 2.83
N GLY A 119 -2.41 -21.34 4.16
CA GLY A 119 -1.26 -21.82 4.93
C GLY A 119 -1.06 -23.34 4.74
N LEU A 120 -2.16 -24.10 4.78
CA LEU A 120 -2.17 -25.55 4.55
C LEU A 120 -1.78 -25.91 3.10
N LEU A 121 -2.34 -25.26 2.10
CA LEU A 121 -1.99 -25.47 0.69
C LEU A 121 -0.54 -25.07 0.40
N GLY A 122 -0.04 -24.03 1.07
CA GLY A 122 1.37 -23.71 1.06
C GLY A 122 2.24 -24.81 1.66
N THR A 123 1.75 -25.53 2.69
CA THR A 123 2.45 -26.70 3.23
C THR A 123 2.50 -27.88 2.28
N LEU A 124 1.47 -28.03 1.44
CA LEU A 124 1.38 -29.08 0.43
C LEU A 124 2.08 -28.70 -0.89
N GLY A 125 2.76 -27.54 -0.95
CA GLY A 125 3.47 -27.07 -2.15
C GLY A 125 2.56 -26.61 -3.29
N VAL A 126 1.26 -26.45 -3.03
CA VAL A 126 0.27 -26.05 -4.05
C VAL A 126 0.33 -24.55 -4.32
N VAL A 127 0.71 -23.74 -3.32
CA VAL A 127 0.84 -22.28 -3.42
C VAL A 127 2.18 -21.86 -2.81
N PRO A 128 2.93 -20.89 -3.40
CA PRO A 128 4.13 -20.35 -2.77
C PRO A 128 3.81 -19.78 -1.37
N ARG A 129 4.48 -20.30 -0.34
CA ARG A 129 4.30 -19.81 1.05
C ARG A 129 4.83 -18.40 1.26
N ASP A 130 5.91 -18.09 0.56
CA ASP A 130 6.66 -16.85 0.71
C ASP A 130 6.81 -16.22 -0.68
N VAL A 131 6.41 -14.96 -0.80
CA VAL A 131 6.53 -14.17 -2.02
C VAL A 131 7.63 -13.16 -1.80
N TYR A 132 8.73 -13.29 -2.55
CA TYR A 132 9.89 -12.41 -2.48
C TYR A 132 9.81 -11.34 -3.55
N VAL A 133 9.96 -10.08 -3.17
CA VAL A 133 9.82 -8.94 -4.07
C VAL A 133 11.04 -8.03 -3.93
N VAL A 134 11.62 -7.68 -5.07
CA VAL A 134 12.50 -6.52 -5.21
C VAL A 134 11.87 -5.62 -6.25
N GLU A 135 11.59 -4.38 -5.85
CA GLU A 135 11.10 -3.34 -6.75
C GLU A 135 12.17 -2.29 -6.97
N LEU A 136 12.19 -1.72 -8.18
CA LEU A 136 12.99 -0.55 -8.51
C LEU A 136 12.07 0.58 -8.92
N VAL A 137 12.31 1.75 -8.34
CA VAL A 137 11.45 2.92 -8.52
C VAL A 137 12.28 4.16 -8.77
N THR A 138 11.86 4.93 -9.78
CA THR A 138 12.35 6.29 -10.03
C THR A 138 11.17 7.26 -10.00
N GLU A 139 11.28 8.34 -9.24
CA GLU A 139 10.35 9.46 -9.27
C GLU A 139 10.80 10.47 -10.33
N VAL A 140 10.29 10.31 -11.55
CA VAL A 140 10.75 11.06 -12.73
C VAL A 140 10.33 12.53 -12.72
N GLN A 141 9.21 12.82 -12.06
CA GLN A 141 8.76 14.16 -11.69
C GLN A 141 8.00 14.01 -10.37
N ARG A 142 7.84 15.08 -9.60
CA ARG A 142 7.19 14.98 -8.29
C ARG A 142 5.79 14.35 -8.41
N GLY A 143 5.59 13.18 -7.78
CA GLY A 143 4.35 12.41 -7.87
C GLY A 143 4.15 11.60 -9.16
N ARG A 144 5.14 11.50 -10.05
CA ARG A 144 5.13 10.65 -11.25
C ARG A 144 6.29 9.68 -11.23
N PHE A 145 6.03 8.49 -11.75
CA PHE A 145 6.76 7.34 -11.28
C PHE A 145 7.03 6.30 -12.37
N LEU A 146 8.25 5.79 -12.42
CA LEU A 146 8.61 4.57 -13.15
C LEU A 146 8.85 3.44 -12.16
N VAL A 147 8.27 2.29 -12.44
CA VAL A 147 8.36 1.12 -11.55
C VAL A 147 8.69 -0.13 -12.33
N THR A 148 9.74 -0.85 -11.97
CA THR A 148 10.01 -2.19 -12.51
C THR A 148 10.03 -3.22 -11.37
N ALA A 149 9.31 -4.33 -11.52
CA ALA A 149 9.35 -5.43 -10.56
C ALA A 149 9.03 -6.79 -11.19
N PRO A 150 9.53 -7.91 -10.60
CA PRO A 150 9.28 -9.27 -11.08
C PRO A 150 7.93 -9.82 -10.59
N THR A 151 6.83 -9.08 -10.80
CA THR A 151 5.51 -9.39 -10.21
C THR A 151 4.44 -9.74 -11.23
N ARG A 152 4.81 -10.08 -12.48
CA ARG A 152 3.84 -10.43 -13.53
C ARG A 152 2.94 -11.59 -13.09
N GLY A 153 1.63 -11.39 -13.17
CA GLY A 153 0.60 -12.36 -12.76
C GLY A 153 0.25 -12.34 -11.27
N LEU A 154 1.04 -11.64 -10.43
CA LEU A 154 0.75 -11.42 -9.01
C LEU A 154 -0.07 -10.14 -8.77
N ASP A 155 0.12 -9.13 -9.63
CA ASP A 155 -0.65 -7.89 -9.57
C ASP A 155 -2.03 -8.03 -10.23
N ARG A 156 -3.11 -7.59 -9.55
CA ARG A 156 -4.48 -7.62 -10.08
C ARG A 156 -5.16 -6.24 -10.19
N LEU A 157 -4.71 -5.25 -9.42
CA LEU A 157 -5.17 -3.86 -9.53
C LEU A 157 -4.37 -3.06 -10.57
N ASP A 158 -5.04 -2.06 -11.12
CA ASP A 158 -4.48 -1.11 -12.08
C ASP A 158 -3.68 -0.02 -11.38
N PRO A 159 -2.49 0.36 -11.90
CA PRO A 159 -1.73 1.43 -11.33
C PRO A 159 -2.42 2.79 -11.54
N PRO A 160 -2.15 3.77 -10.65
CA PRO A 160 -2.51 5.15 -10.94
C PRO A 160 -1.87 5.58 -12.28
N PRO A 161 -2.55 6.43 -13.08
CA PRO A 161 -2.01 6.90 -14.36
C PRO A 161 -0.69 7.67 -14.23
N GLU A 162 -0.37 8.16 -13.04
CA GLU A 162 0.89 8.79 -12.68
C GLU A 162 2.07 7.78 -12.54
N ALA A 163 1.79 6.48 -12.50
CA ALA A 163 2.79 5.42 -12.37
C ALA A 163 2.86 4.52 -13.61
N GLU A 164 3.98 4.59 -14.34
CA GLU A 164 4.30 3.65 -15.40
C GLU A 164 4.97 2.40 -14.81
N VAL A 165 4.20 1.31 -14.78
CA VAL A 165 4.63 0.04 -14.18
C VAL A 165 4.97 -0.98 -15.26
N GLU A 166 6.20 -1.52 -15.21
CA GLU A 166 6.58 -2.70 -15.97
C GLU A 166 6.74 -3.91 -15.06
N ARG A 167 6.06 -5.00 -15.41
CA ARG A 167 6.02 -6.24 -14.65
C ARG A 167 6.79 -7.33 -15.39
N LEU A 168 7.93 -7.72 -14.83
CA LEU A 168 8.76 -8.83 -15.31
C LEU A 168 8.28 -10.15 -14.71
N ARG A 169 8.79 -11.27 -15.24
CA ARG A 169 8.42 -12.60 -14.76
C ARG A 169 8.92 -12.78 -13.30
N PRO A 170 8.16 -13.44 -12.42
CA PRO A 170 8.69 -13.88 -11.13
C PRO A 170 9.98 -14.68 -11.30
N GLY A 171 10.97 -14.42 -10.46
CA GLY A 171 12.30 -15.03 -10.55
C GLY A 171 13.25 -14.39 -11.57
N THR A 172 12.89 -13.29 -12.23
CA THR A 172 13.84 -12.49 -13.03
C THR A 172 15.09 -12.14 -12.19
N PRO A 173 16.31 -12.40 -12.69
CA PRO A 173 17.54 -12.06 -11.99
C PRO A 173 17.66 -10.56 -11.68
N LEU A 174 18.26 -10.19 -10.54
CA LEU A 174 18.40 -8.79 -10.13
C LEU A 174 19.16 -7.94 -11.15
N ALA A 175 20.19 -8.50 -11.79
CA ALA A 175 20.93 -7.81 -12.84
C ALA A 175 20.05 -7.44 -14.04
N GLU A 176 19.15 -8.33 -14.47
CA GLU A 176 18.20 -8.05 -15.54
C GLU A 176 17.16 -7.01 -15.11
N LEU A 177 16.65 -7.11 -13.88
CA LEU A 177 15.73 -6.13 -13.31
C LEU A 177 16.32 -4.72 -13.28
N VAL A 178 17.57 -4.58 -12.80
CA VAL A 178 18.31 -3.31 -12.75
C VAL A 178 18.58 -2.77 -14.15
N ALA A 179 19.10 -3.62 -15.06
CA ALA A 179 19.36 -3.22 -16.44
C ALA A 179 18.09 -2.70 -17.11
N ARG A 180 16.97 -3.42 -16.96
CA ARG A 180 15.69 -3.01 -17.53
C ARG A 180 15.18 -1.70 -16.92
N HIS A 181 15.29 -1.51 -15.61
CA HIS A 181 14.85 -0.26 -14.99
C HIS A 181 15.69 0.93 -15.47
N ARG A 182 17.02 0.79 -15.51
CA ARG A 182 17.93 1.84 -16.03
C ARG A 182 17.63 2.19 -17.48
N GLU A 183 17.36 1.20 -18.33
CA GLU A 183 16.95 1.43 -19.72
C GLU A 183 15.69 2.31 -19.79
N ARG A 184 14.68 1.99 -18.98
CA ARG A 184 13.41 2.75 -18.94
C ARG A 184 13.60 4.16 -18.43
N VAL A 185 14.40 4.34 -17.37
CA VAL A 185 14.76 5.67 -16.87
C VAL A 185 15.43 6.48 -17.98
N GLY A 186 16.47 5.93 -18.61
CA GLY A 186 17.15 6.60 -19.71
C GLY A 186 16.23 6.93 -20.90
N ALA A 187 15.32 6.01 -21.25
CA ALA A 187 14.33 6.25 -22.30
C ALA A 187 13.34 7.37 -21.93
N HIS A 188 12.90 7.43 -20.68
CA HIS A 188 12.01 8.47 -20.18
C HIS A 188 12.70 9.84 -20.20
N LEU A 189 13.94 9.94 -19.71
CA LEU A 189 14.71 11.19 -19.70
C LEU A 189 15.02 11.71 -21.11
N ARG A 190 15.19 10.83 -22.10
CA ARG A 190 15.36 11.24 -23.50
C ARG A 190 14.06 11.78 -24.12
N ARG A 191 12.90 11.27 -23.72
CA ARG A 191 11.59 11.66 -24.26
C ARG A 191 11.03 12.92 -23.60
N HIS A 192 11.39 13.17 -22.34
CA HIS A 192 10.87 14.29 -21.56
C HIS A 192 12.04 15.17 -21.10
N THR A 193 12.28 16.26 -21.82
CA THR A 193 13.38 17.21 -21.52
C THR A 193 13.00 18.21 -20.43
N THR A 194 11.73 18.28 -20.05
CA THR A 194 11.20 19.17 -19.01
C THR A 194 10.88 18.42 -17.73
N GLY A 195 11.40 18.92 -16.61
CA GLY A 195 11.25 18.33 -15.28
C GLY A 195 12.44 17.47 -14.91
N ALA A 196 13.15 17.85 -13.84
CA ALA A 196 14.23 17.05 -13.30
C ALA A 196 13.66 15.88 -12.47
N PRO A 197 14.25 14.69 -12.56
CA PRO A 197 13.99 13.60 -11.62
C PRO A 197 14.17 14.05 -10.19
N VAL A 198 13.40 13.46 -9.28
CA VAL A 198 13.57 13.68 -7.86
C VAL A 198 14.74 12.82 -7.37
N GLU A 199 15.78 13.48 -6.87
CA GLU A 199 16.91 12.79 -6.25
C GLU A 199 16.54 12.25 -4.87
N VAL A 200 17.02 11.05 -4.56
CA VAL A 200 16.75 10.31 -3.33
C VAL A 200 18.06 9.74 -2.81
N ARG A 201 18.61 10.34 -1.74
CA ARG A 201 19.94 10.01 -1.22
C ARG A 201 19.92 9.25 0.10
N ASP A 202 18.91 9.45 0.93
CA ASP A 202 18.89 8.92 2.29
C ASP A 202 17.53 8.32 2.60
N LEU A 203 17.39 7.81 3.82
CA LEU A 203 16.16 7.19 4.27
C LEU A 203 14.99 8.19 4.20
N ASP A 204 15.19 9.42 4.65
CA ASP A 204 14.16 10.46 4.65
C ASP A 204 13.71 10.80 3.23
N GLY A 205 14.64 10.92 2.28
CA GLY A 205 14.33 11.10 0.87
C GLY A 205 13.54 9.92 0.29
N VAL A 206 13.91 8.68 0.65
CA VAL A 206 13.18 7.48 0.22
C VAL A 206 11.77 7.51 0.77
N LEU A 207 11.60 7.74 2.07
CA LEU A 207 10.30 7.78 2.71
C LEU A 207 9.44 8.90 2.14
N ALA A 208 9.98 10.09 1.90
CA ALA A 208 9.26 11.18 1.26
C ALA A 208 8.77 10.82 -0.15
N SER A 209 9.58 10.09 -0.94
CA SER A 209 9.16 9.58 -2.25
C SER A 209 8.08 8.50 -2.14
N VAL A 210 8.20 7.60 -1.16
CA VAL A 210 7.19 6.58 -0.84
C VAL A 210 5.86 7.23 -0.45
N GLN A 211 5.85 8.26 0.41
CA GLN A 211 4.63 8.98 0.79
C GLN A 211 3.89 9.61 -0.40
N ARG A 212 4.63 10.27 -1.30
CA ARG A 212 4.01 10.82 -2.52
C ARG A 212 3.41 9.70 -3.38
N GLY A 213 4.05 8.54 -3.43
CA GLY A 213 3.49 7.34 -4.06
C GLY A 213 2.17 6.91 -3.43
N HIS A 214 2.09 6.89 -2.10
CA HIS A 214 0.86 6.55 -1.37
C HIS A 214 -0.28 7.54 -1.60
N VAL A 215 0.01 8.84 -1.59
CA VAL A 215 -0.99 9.88 -1.86
C VAL A 215 -1.56 9.73 -3.27
N VAL A 216 -0.70 9.49 -4.27
CA VAL A 216 -1.11 9.24 -5.67
C VAL A 216 -1.94 7.96 -5.77
N ALA A 217 -1.53 6.89 -5.10
CA ALA A 217 -2.26 5.63 -5.03
C ALA A 217 -3.66 5.82 -4.44
N SER A 218 -3.74 6.46 -3.28
CA SER A 218 -4.96 6.75 -2.55
C SER A 218 -5.94 7.57 -3.39
N ALA A 219 -5.48 8.68 -3.97
CA ALA A 219 -6.29 9.51 -4.84
C ALA A 219 -6.85 8.72 -6.03
N HIS A 220 -6.06 7.83 -6.62
CA HIS A 220 -6.54 6.97 -7.70
C HIS A 220 -7.61 5.97 -7.24
N ARG A 221 -7.40 5.30 -6.10
CA ARG A 221 -8.38 4.36 -5.54
C ARG A 221 -9.70 5.06 -5.25
N GLN A 222 -9.67 6.22 -4.59
CA GLN A 222 -10.86 7.02 -4.34
C GLN A 222 -11.60 7.38 -5.65
N ARG A 223 -10.85 7.82 -6.68
CA ARG A 223 -11.40 8.21 -7.98
C ARG A 223 -12.16 7.09 -8.70
N ILE A 224 -11.71 5.84 -8.57
CA ILE A 224 -12.34 4.69 -9.23
C ILE A 224 -13.38 3.97 -8.37
N GLY A 225 -13.73 4.54 -7.20
CA GLY A 225 -14.63 3.88 -6.26
C GLY A 225 -13.98 2.68 -5.54
N ARG A 226 -12.69 2.80 -5.21
CA ARG A 226 -11.84 1.82 -4.48
C ARG A 226 -11.43 0.62 -5.32
N LEU A 227 -12.40 -0.08 -5.90
CA LEU A 227 -12.20 -1.27 -6.71
C LEU A 227 -13.06 -1.18 -7.97
N SER A 228 -12.49 -1.49 -9.12
CA SER A 228 -13.24 -1.58 -10.37
C SER A 228 -13.74 -3.00 -10.64
N ARG A 229 -14.72 -3.13 -11.54
CA ARG A 229 -15.22 -4.43 -12.02
C ARG A 229 -14.10 -5.26 -12.61
N ASP A 230 -13.33 -4.69 -13.54
CA ASP A 230 -12.26 -5.39 -14.24
C ASP A 230 -11.20 -5.90 -13.27
N GLU A 231 -10.89 -5.14 -12.22
CA GLU A 231 -9.99 -5.57 -11.16
C GLU A 231 -10.55 -6.77 -10.39
N LEU A 232 -11.82 -6.73 -10.01
CA LEU A 232 -12.46 -7.83 -9.29
C LEU A 232 -12.55 -9.10 -10.16
N GLU A 233 -12.91 -8.97 -11.44
CA GLU A 233 -12.94 -10.10 -12.40
C GLU A 233 -11.54 -10.68 -12.64
N ARG A 234 -10.51 -9.82 -12.70
CA ARG A 234 -9.12 -10.31 -12.74
C ARG A 234 -8.73 -11.04 -11.47
N MET A 235 -9.22 -10.62 -10.30
CA MET A 235 -8.91 -11.28 -9.04
C MET A 235 -9.58 -12.64 -8.91
N THR A 236 -10.84 -12.76 -9.34
CA THR A 236 -11.62 -14.01 -9.29
C THR A 236 -11.29 -14.96 -10.44
N GLY A 237 -10.82 -14.42 -11.56
CA GLY A 237 -10.54 -15.18 -12.79
C GLY A 237 -11.79 -15.52 -13.60
N THR A 238 -12.96 -14.98 -13.22
CA THR A 238 -14.25 -15.21 -13.88
C THR A 238 -15.07 -13.92 -13.91
N PRO A 239 -16.02 -13.78 -14.86
CA PRO A 239 -17.00 -12.69 -14.80
C PRO A 239 -17.72 -12.67 -13.45
N LEU A 240 -18.13 -11.47 -13.00
CA LEU A 240 -18.80 -11.34 -11.71
C LEU A 240 -20.17 -12.02 -11.71
N ASP A 241 -20.40 -12.88 -10.73
CA ASP A 241 -21.75 -13.35 -10.41
C ASP A 241 -22.57 -12.23 -9.72
N PRO A 242 -23.90 -12.40 -9.54
CA PRO A 242 -24.73 -11.38 -8.90
C PRO A 242 -24.29 -11.00 -7.48
N GLN A 243 -23.75 -11.95 -6.69
CA GLN A 243 -23.29 -11.67 -5.32
C GLN A 243 -22.00 -10.84 -5.33
N GLN A 244 -21.10 -11.13 -6.26
CA GLN A 244 -19.86 -10.37 -6.46
C GLN A 244 -20.15 -8.96 -6.99
N ALA A 245 -21.15 -8.80 -7.86
CA ALA A 245 -21.60 -7.50 -8.33
C ALA A 245 -22.21 -6.65 -7.21
N GLU A 246 -23.01 -7.25 -6.33
CA GLU A 246 -23.56 -6.58 -5.14
C GLU A 246 -22.45 -6.19 -4.14
N LEU A 247 -21.50 -7.09 -3.89
CA LEU A 247 -20.32 -6.78 -3.07
C LEU A 247 -19.51 -5.62 -3.65
N LEU A 248 -19.28 -5.60 -4.96
CA LEU A 248 -18.59 -4.50 -5.63
C LEU A 248 -19.35 -3.19 -5.49
N HIS A 249 -20.67 -3.22 -5.66
CA HIS A 249 -21.54 -2.06 -5.46
C HIS A 249 -21.40 -1.51 -4.04
N GLU A 250 -21.41 -2.37 -3.03
CA GLU A 250 -21.22 -1.97 -1.63
C GLU A 250 -19.82 -1.38 -1.36
N VAL A 251 -18.76 -1.93 -1.96
CA VAL A 251 -17.40 -1.37 -1.87
C VAL A 251 -17.31 0.03 -2.50
N GLN A 252 -18.03 0.23 -3.61
CA GLN A 252 -18.05 1.49 -4.36
C GLN A 252 -18.97 2.53 -3.74
N ARG A 253 -19.99 2.10 -2.99
CA ARG A 253 -20.90 2.98 -2.28
C ARG A 253 -20.08 3.81 -1.31
N GLY A 254 -20.05 5.12 -1.51
CA GLY A 254 -19.41 6.03 -0.57
C GLY A 254 -20.08 5.96 0.80
N ASP A 255 -19.58 6.73 1.75
CA ASP A 255 -20.39 7.10 2.91
C ASP A 255 -21.48 8.05 2.38
N GLU A 256 -22.56 7.52 1.82
CA GLU A 256 -23.83 8.24 1.96
C GLU A 256 -24.02 8.33 3.47
N PRO A 257 -24.08 9.55 4.05
CA PRO A 257 -24.41 9.67 5.45
C PRO A 257 -25.68 8.86 5.64
N ASP A 258 -25.63 7.88 6.54
CA ASP A 258 -26.77 7.05 6.86
C ASP A 258 -27.92 8.03 7.09
N GLY A 259 -28.87 8.06 6.17
CA GLY A 259 -30.05 8.92 6.22
C GLY A 259 -30.98 8.35 7.27
N GLY A 260 -30.43 8.08 8.46
CA GLY A 260 -31.12 7.63 9.64
C GLY A 260 -32.21 8.64 9.86
N ASP A 261 -33.42 8.16 9.60
CA ASP A 261 -34.67 8.82 9.88
C ASP A 261 -34.55 9.49 11.25
N GLY A 262 -34.34 10.79 11.22
CA GLY A 262 -34.71 11.69 12.30
C GLY A 262 -36.23 11.71 12.37
N ASP A 263 -36.81 10.61 12.83
CA ASP A 263 -38.13 10.60 13.46
C ASP A 263 -37.95 11.24 14.85
N ASP A 264 -37.60 12.54 14.85
CA ASP A 264 -37.80 13.41 16.00
C ASP A 264 -39.29 13.72 16.04
N GLY A 265 -40.02 12.74 16.61
CA GLY A 265 -41.39 12.89 17.03
C GLY A 265 -41.50 14.11 17.94
N ASP A 266 -42.07 15.15 17.36
CA ASP A 266 -42.84 16.21 18.00
C ASP A 266 -43.65 15.65 19.19
N ARG A 267 -43.11 15.84 20.40
CA ARG A 267 -43.89 15.92 21.63
C ARG A 267 -43.30 17.01 22.48
N GLY A 268 -43.90 18.20 22.37
CA GLY A 268 -43.85 19.19 23.42
C GLY A 268 -44.31 18.60 24.75
N ASP A 269 -43.61 18.97 25.81
CA ASP A 269 -44.29 19.32 27.04
C ASP A 269 -43.48 20.42 27.72
N ASP A 270 -44.20 21.49 28.02
CA ASP A 270 -43.77 22.65 28.77
C ASP A 270 -43.25 22.22 30.15
N ARG A 271 -42.14 22.82 30.60
CA ARG A 271 -42.08 23.36 31.96
C ARG A 271 -40.91 24.32 32.18
N ASP A 272 -41.38 25.52 32.48
CA ASP A 272 -40.81 26.68 33.12
C ASP A 272 -39.70 26.49 34.17
N GLU A 273 -38.89 27.55 34.20
CA GLU A 273 -38.30 28.25 35.35
C GLU A 273 -37.21 27.59 36.21
N GLY A 274 -36.08 28.32 36.33
CA GLY A 274 -35.26 28.23 37.53
C GLY A 274 -33.79 28.63 37.45
N ALA A 275 -33.52 29.91 37.14
CA ALA A 275 -32.49 30.77 37.72
C ALA A 275 -31.01 30.33 37.92
N ALA A 276 -30.15 31.35 37.71
CA ALA A 276 -28.89 31.67 38.42
C ALA A 276 -27.54 31.34 37.74
N SER A 277 -27.07 32.31 36.96
CA SER A 277 -25.88 33.15 37.24
C SER A 277 -24.65 32.52 37.93
N SER A 278 -23.52 32.45 37.22
CA SER A 278 -22.15 32.78 37.69
C SER A 278 -21.17 32.48 36.54
N THR A 279 -20.64 33.45 35.78
CA THR A 279 -19.45 34.28 36.08
C THR A 279 -18.16 33.50 36.32
N ALA A 280 -17.10 33.96 35.62
CA ALA A 280 -15.65 33.72 35.80
C ALA A 280 -15.06 32.44 35.16
N ALA A 281 -13.83 32.40 34.68
CA ALA A 281 -12.84 33.36 34.18
C ALA A 281 -11.68 32.49 33.68
N LEU A 282 -11.08 32.84 32.55
CA LEU A 282 -9.77 32.31 32.14
C LEU A 282 -8.69 32.85 33.09
N PRO A 283 -7.68 32.04 33.44
CA PRO A 283 -6.36 32.55 33.76
C PRO A 283 -5.32 32.17 32.68
N PRO A 284 -4.20 32.92 32.60
CA PRO A 284 -3.34 32.98 31.43
C PRO A 284 -2.20 31.97 31.40
N LEU A 285 -1.57 31.94 30.23
CA LEU A 285 -0.26 31.38 29.91
C LEU A 285 0.82 31.69 30.95
N ASP A 286 1.70 30.71 31.20
CA ASP A 286 3.10 30.98 31.51
C ASP A 286 4.02 29.86 30.98
N ARG A 287 4.94 30.24 30.09
CA ARG A 287 6.26 29.62 29.91
C ARG A 287 7.22 30.42 30.81
N PRO A 288 8.25 29.84 31.46
CA PRO A 288 9.57 29.72 30.81
C PRO A 288 10.43 28.57 31.43
N ARG A 289 11.66 28.19 31.03
CA ARG A 289 12.71 28.67 30.11
C ARG A 289 13.30 27.45 29.40
#